data_AF-A0A7C7ERC8-F1
#
_entry.id   AF-A0A7C7ERC8-F1
#
_cell.length_a   1.000
_cell.length_b   1.000
_cell.length_c   1.000
_cell.angle_alpha   90.00
_cell.angle_beta   90.00
_cell.angle_gamma   90.00
#
_symmetry.space_group_name_H-M   'P 1'
#
loop_
_entity.id
_entity.type
_entity.pdbx_description
1 polymer ?
#
loop_
_entity_poly.entity_id
_entity_poly.type
_entity_poly.pdbx_seq_one_letter_code
_entity_poly.pdbx_strand_id
1 'polypeptide(L)'
;MAEHFRFFNSADDDLREYTAAEFAEYFSRFLSDGLYTINGRVGLKVTPGPGLSVKIDTGYAFIRGYMYKNDSEISKAIDPPDTMLDRIDRIVLRFDEVAREIKVTVKKGTFSSTPQAPAIEVSSTVKEMTLAQIRIRKGSITFSAQDITDERFLATCGLVSSLIDIPAQEMWDIWNDALDSIEREWDEKEGTIQDEWDLIKLGWQDWFADKQVESGARVLLGEAEPTHIVAGDLWLRELGG
;
A
#
# COMPACT_ATOMS: atom_id res chain seq x y z
N MET A 1 -46.29 4.98 -5.17
CA MET A 1 -46.23 4.10 -3.99
C MET A 1 -45.13 4.60 -3.07
N ALA A 2 -45.28 4.47 -1.75
CA ALA A 2 -44.31 4.99 -0.77
C ALA A 2 -43.26 3.96 -0.35
N GLU A 3 -43.53 2.66 -0.55
CA GLU A 3 -42.68 1.56 -0.10
C GLU A 3 -42.22 0.72 -1.29
N HIS A 4 -40.95 0.30 -1.25
CA HIS A 4 -40.29 -0.49 -2.29
C HIS A 4 -39.56 -1.67 -1.64
N PHE A 5 -39.82 -2.88 -2.13
CA PHE A 5 -39.15 -4.12 -1.70
C PHE A 5 -38.45 -4.75 -2.91
N ARG A 6 -37.24 -5.30 -2.74
CA ARG A 6 -36.36 -5.74 -3.84
C ARG A 6 -35.79 -7.13 -3.62
N PHE A 7 -35.35 -7.77 -4.71
CA PHE A 7 -34.65 -9.06 -4.78
C PHE A 7 -35.38 -10.28 -4.18
N PHE A 8 -36.68 -10.38 -4.40
CA PHE A 8 -37.45 -11.59 -4.10
C PHE A 8 -37.64 -12.40 -5.39
N ASN A 9 -37.87 -13.70 -5.22
CA ASN A 9 -38.20 -14.58 -6.34
C ASN A 9 -39.50 -14.14 -7.02
N SER A 10 -39.56 -14.34 -8.34
CA SER A 10 -40.80 -14.22 -9.09
C SER A 10 -41.77 -15.36 -8.74
N ALA A 11 -43.06 -15.11 -8.89
CA ALA A 11 -44.13 -16.10 -8.83
C ALA A 11 -44.93 -16.08 -10.14
N ASP A 12 -45.75 -17.11 -10.39
CA ASP A 12 -46.54 -17.22 -11.63
C ASP A 12 -47.49 -16.03 -11.85
N ASP A 13 -47.92 -15.37 -10.77
CA ASP A 13 -48.77 -14.18 -10.76
C ASP A 13 -48.02 -12.86 -10.49
N ASP A 14 -46.72 -12.93 -10.21
CA ASP A 14 -45.87 -11.78 -9.87
C ASP A 14 -44.46 -11.95 -10.47
N LEU A 15 -44.32 -11.59 -11.74
CA LEU A 15 -43.03 -11.53 -12.43
C LEU A 15 -42.26 -10.31 -11.96
N ARG A 16 -41.08 -10.55 -11.37
CA ARG A 16 -40.21 -9.49 -10.84
C ARG A 16 -38.97 -9.32 -11.71
N GLU A 17 -38.87 -8.16 -12.32
CA GLU A 17 -37.69 -7.71 -13.05
C GLU A 17 -37.03 -6.56 -12.30
N TYR A 18 -35.70 -6.56 -12.26
CA TYR A 18 -34.92 -5.55 -11.56
C TYR A 18 -34.04 -4.80 -12.55
N THR A 19 -34.13 -3.48 -12.52
CA THR A 19 -33.35 -2.59 -13.38
C THR A 19 -31.93 -2.44 -12.84
N ALA A 20 -30.99 -2.07 -13.72
CA ALA A 20 -29.63 -1.73 -13.31
C ALA A 20 -29.59 -0.59 -12.27
N ALA A 21 -30.53 0.36 -12.36
CA ALA A 21 -30.66 1.45 -11.40
C ALA A 21 -31.06 0.96 -10.00
N GLU A 22 -31.95 -0.04 -9.89
CA GLU A 22 -32.33 -0.62 -8.60
C GLU A 22 -31.18 -1.41 -7.96
N PHE A 23 -30.38 -2.10 -8.77
CA PHE A 23 -29.14 -2.72 -8.28
C PHE A 23 -28.11 -1.68 -7.85
N ALA A 24 -27.91 -0.63 -8.66
CA ALA A 24 -27.00 0.46 -8.33
C ALA A 24 -27.40 1.16 -7.02
N GLU A 25 -28.70 1.44 -6.83
CA GLU A 25 -29.23 1.98 -5.58
C GLU A 25 -28.91 1.05 -4.41
N TYR A 26 -29.17 -0.26 -4.56
CA TYR A 26 -28.88 -1.25 -3.53
C TYR A 26 -27.40 -1.25 -3.12
N PHE A 27 -26.47 -1.37 -4.06
CA PHE A 27 -25.03 -1.38 -3.77
C PHE A 27 -24.54 -0.05 -3.17
N SER A 28 -25.11 1.08 -3.59
CA SER A 28 -24.76 2.40 -3.05
C SER A 28 -25.09 2.56 -1.56
N ARG A 29 -25.93 1.67 -0.99
CA ARG A 29 -26.23 1.68 0.45
C ARG A 29 -25.06 1.21 1.30
N PHE A 30 -24.13 0.43 0.76
CA PHE A 30 -23.04 -0.16 1.55
C PHE A 30 -21.65 -0.07 0.91
N LEU A 31 -21.53 0.46 -0.31
CA LEU A 31 -20.27 0.79 -0.96
C LEU A 31 -20.23 2.30 -1.27
N SER A 32 -19.16 2.97 -0.84
CA SER A 32 -18.92 4.36 -1.23
C SER A 32 -18.34 4.45 -2.64
N ASP A 33 -18.48 5.63 -3.25
CA ASP A 33 -17.77 5.93 -4.49
C ASP A 33 -16.26 5.97 -4.23
N GLY A 34 -15.47 5.44 -5.18
CA GLY A 34 -14.03 5.36 -5.02
C GLY A 34 -13.33 4.42 -5.98
N LEU A 35 -12.01 4.31 -5.84
CA LEU A 35 -11.19 3.33 -6.53
C LEU A 35 -11.00 2.07 -5.67
N TYR A 36 -10.96 0.91 -6.31
CA TYR A 36 -10.58 -0.32 -5.62
C TYR A 36 -9.06 -0.47 -5.54
N THR A 37 -8.63 -1.16 -4.49
CA THR A 37 -7.25 -1.60 -4.32
C THR A 37 -7.13 -3.07 -4.71
N ILE A 38 -6.02 -3.44 -5.36
CA ILE A 38 -5.66 -4.82 -5.63
C ILE A 38 -4.28 -5.03 -5.02
N ASN A 39 -4.15 -5.99 -4.10
CA ASN A 39 -2.90 -6.28 -3.39
C ASN A 39 -2.26 -5.01 -2.76
N GLY A 40 -3.09 -4.18 -2.12
CA GLY A 40 -2.65 -2.92 -1.48
C GLY A 40 -2.27 -1.79 -2.45
N ARG A 41 -2.48 -1.95 -3.77
CA ARG A 41 -2.19 -0.93 -4.77
C ARG A 41 -3.48 -0.39 -5.40
N VAL A 42 -3.61 0.93 -5.43
CA VAL A 42 -4.71 1.61 -6.13
C VAL A 42 -4.44 1.57 -7.63
N GLY A 43 -5.43 1.11 -8.40
CA GLY A 43 -5.38 1.11 -9.87
C GLY A 43 -5.58 2.50 -10.49
N LEU A 44 -5.72 2.54 -11.83
CA LEU A 44 -6.00 3.77 -12.60
C LEU A 44 -4.97 4.91 -12.37
N LYS A 45 -3.72 4.55 -12.07
CA LYS A 45 -2.65 5.53 -11.89
C LYS A 45 -2.37 6.22 -13.22
N VAL A 46 -2.24 7.54 -13.18
CA VAL A 46 -1.84 8.34 -14.35
C VAL A 46 -0.32 8.49 -14.34
N THR A 47 0.32 8.16 -15.46
CA THR A 47 1.77 8.28 -15.66
C THR A 47 2.07 8.96 -17.01
N PRO A 48 3.28 9.52 -17.20
CA PRO A 48 3.64 10.13 -18.48
C PRO A 48 3.70 9.10 -19.60
N GLY A 49 3.12 9.44 -20.75
CA GLY A 49 3.19 8.67 -21.98
C GLY A 49 4.20 9.24 -22.98
N PRO A 50 4.34 8.63 -24.17
CA PRO A 50 5.19 9.17 -25.23
C PRO A 50 4.65 10.52 -25.74
N GLY A 51 5.54 11.49 -25.96
CA GLY A 51 5.16 12.82 -26.43
C GLY A 51 4.22 13.55 -25.47
N LEU A 52 3.24 14.25 -26.01
CA LEU A 52 2.18 14.91 -25.24
C LEU A 52 1.02 13.96 -24.98
N SER A 53 1.29 12.89 -24.24
CA SER A 53 0.26 11.94 -23.80
C SER A 53 0.48 11.49 -22.36
N VAL A 54 -0.57 10.96 -21.77
CA VAL A 54 -0.52 10.25 -20.49
C VAL A 54 -1.04 8.84 -20.65
N LYS A 55 -0.54 7.95 -19.79
CA LYS A 55 -0.97 6.56 -19.67
C LYS A 55 -1.76 6.42 -18.38
N ILE A 56 -2.82 5.61 -18.43
CA ILE A 56 -3.65 5.26 -17.28
C ILE A 56 -3.60 3.76 -17.12
N ASP A 57 -3.15 3.31 -15.96
CA ASP A 57 -3.03 1.89 -15.63
C ASP A 57 -4.39 1.20 -15.55
N THR A 58 -4.36 -0.13 -15.53
CA THR A 58 -5.52 -0.97 -15.22
C THR A 58 -6.07 -0.69 -13.82
N GLY A 59 -7.35 -1.00 -13.59
CA GLY A 59 -7.97 -0.81 -12.29
C GLY A 59 -9.48 -0.87 -12.32
N TYR A 60 -10.07 -0.72 -11.14
CA TYR A 60 -11.51 -0.71 -10.95
C TYR A 60 -11.93 0.53 -10.16
N ALA A 61 -13.13 1.01 -10.45
CA ALA A 61 -13.77 2.06 -9.67
C ALA A 61 -15.25 1.75 -9.45
N PHE A 62 -15.82 2.38 -8.44
CA PHE A 62 -17.23 2.32 -8.12
C PHE A 62 -17.78 3.74 -8.05
N ILE A 63 -18.86 4.00 -8.79
CA ILE A 63 -19.47 5.33 -8.88
C ILE A 63 -20.99 5.17 -8.90
N ARG A 64 -21.67 5.69 -7.87
CA ARG A 64 -23.14 5.70 -7.75
C ARG A 64 -23.79 4.33 -7.93
N GLY A 65 -23.16 3.27 -7.43
CA GLY A 65 -23.70 1.92 -7.59
C GLY A 65 -23.22 1.19 -8.85
N TYR A 66 -22.48 1.85 -9.74
CA TYR A 66 -22.01 1.30 -11.00
C TYR A 66 -20.50 1.01 -10.96
N MET A 67 -20.10 -0.12 -11.52
CA MET A 67 -18.71 -0.55 -11.58
C MET A 67 -18.06 -0.11 -12.89
N TYR A 68 -16.83 0.40 -12.79
CA TYR A 68 -15.91 0.59 -13.90
C TYR A 68 -14.75 -0.40 -13.78
N LYS A 69 -14.34 -0.96 -14.93
CA LYS A 69 -13.15 -1.81 -15.06
C LYS A 69 -12.34 -1.32 -16.26
N ASN A 70 -11.06 -1.11 -16.03
CA ASN A 70 -10.05 -0.97 -17.07
C ASN A 70 -9.07 -2.15 -16.97
N ASP A 71 -8.96 -2.96 -18.02
CA ASP A 71 -8.12 -4.16 -18.07
C ASP A 71 -6.85 -4.00 -18.90
N SER A 72 -6.67 -2.85 -19.55
CA SER A 72 -5.48 -2.55 -20.37
C SER A 72 -5.02 -1.11 -20.16
N GLU A 73 -3.77 -0.80 -20.52
CA GLU A 73 -3.25 0.58 -20.40
C GLU A 73 -3.99 1.50 -21.39
N ILE A 74 -4.58 2.58 -20.89
CA ILE A 74 -5.22 3.59 -21.74
C ILE A 74 -4.24 4.71 -22.00
N SER A 75 -4.02 5.07 -23.26
CA SER A 75 -3.30 6.29 -23.63
C SER A 75 -4.29 7.43 -23.93
N LYS A 76 -4.04 8.60 -23.34
CA LYS A 76 -4.76 9.84 -23.64
C LYS A 76 -3.80 10.89 -24.17
N ALA A 77 -4.03 11.33 -25.40
CA ALA A 77 -3.36 12.49 -25.96
C ALA A 77 -3.84 13.75 -25.25
N ILE A 78 -2.90 14.67 -25.03
CA ILE A 78 -3.16 15.98 -24.43
C ILE A 78 -2.93 17.04 -25.51
N ASP A 79 -3.86 17.99 -25.60
CA ASP A 79 -3.77 19.06 -26.58
C ASP A 79 -2.47 19.87 -26.40
N PRO A 80 -1.83 20.30 -27.50
CA PRO A 80 -0.57 21.04 -27.45
C PRO A 80 -0.58 22.25 -26.51
N PRO A 81 0.59 22.59 -25.91
CA PRO A 81 0.74 23.79 -25.11
C PRO A 81 0.74 25.06 -25.96
N ASP A 82 0.52 26.19 -25.31
CA ASP A 82 0.85 27.50 -25.86
C ASP A 82 2.38 27.73 -25.81
N THR A 83 2.87 28.69 -26.56
CA THR A 83 4.25 29.18 -26.50
C THR A 83 4.51 30.13 -25.33
N MET A 84 3.47 30.78 -24.78
CA MET A 84 3.64 31.86 -23.80
C MET A 84 3.11 31.52 -22.40
N LEU A 85 2.05 30.71 -22.29
CA LEU A 85 1.30 30.48 -21.06
C LEU A 85 1.22 29.00 -20.70
N ASP A 86 1.17 28.72 -19.40
CA ASP A 86 0.96 27.37 -18.86
C ASP A 86 -0.55 27.04 -18.83
N ARG A 87 -0.87 25.76 -18.70
CA ARG A 87 -2.24 25.24 -18.50
C ARG A 87 -2.22 24.08 -17.53
N ILE A 88 -3.31 23.85 -16.81
CA ILE A 88 -3.52 22.60 -16.08
C ILE A 88 -4.72 21.90 -16.68
N ASP A 89 -4.53 20.66 -17.12
CA ASP A 89 -5.61 19.76 -17.50
C ASP A 89 -5.85 18.78 -16.35
N ARG A 90 -7.03 18.17 -16.31
CA ARG A 90 -7.41 17.20 -15.28
C ARG A 90 -7.90 15.92 -15.91
N ILE A 91 -7.35 14.79 -15.50
CA ILE A 91 -7.81 13.46 -15.88
C ILE A 91 -8.88 13.04 -14.90
N VAL A 92 -10.09 12.80 -15.41
CA VAL A 92 -11.23 12.39 -14.61
C VAL A 92 -11.78 11.06 -15.10
N LEU A 93 -12.31 10.27 -14.17
CA LEU A 93 -13.23 9.18 -14.49
C LEU A 93 -14.64 9.76 -14.46
N ARG A 94 -15.28 9.85 -15.63
CA ARG A 94 -16.60 10.46 -15.81
C ARG A 94 -17.65 9.36 -15.91
N PHE A 95 -18.57 9.34 -14.94
CA PHE A 95 -19.84 8.62 -14.99
C PHE A 95 -20.89 9.52 -15.65
N ASP A 96 -21.60 8.98 -16.64
CA ASP A 96 -22.74 9.62 -17.30
C ASP A 96 -23.89 8.61 -17.39
N GLU A 97 -24.93 8.84 -16.59
CA GLU A 97 -26.08 7.95 -16.48
C GLU A 97 -26.91 7.91 -17.77
N VAL A 98 -27.03 9.05 -18.47
CA VAL A 98 -27.84 9.17 -19.69
C VAL A 98 -27.14 8.48 -20.85
N ALA A 99 -25.83 8.69 -20.99
CA ALA A 99 -25.01 8.00 -21.98
C ALA A 99 -24.74 6.53 -21.62
N ARG A 100 -25.00 6.13 -20.35
CA ARG A 100 -24.78 4.79 -19.80
C ARG A 100 -23.31 4.35 -19.92
N GLU A 101 -22.40 5.25 -19.59
CA GLU A 101 -20.97 4.98 -19.68
C GLU A 101 -20.19 5.52 -18.48
N ILE A 102 -19.08 4.84 -18.18
CA ILE A 102 -18.03 5.36 -17.31
C ILE A 102 -16.73 5.37 -18.11
N LYS A 103 -16.11 6.53 -18.28
CA LYS A 103 -14.91 6.66 -19.12
C LYS A 103 -13.89 7.64 -18.56
N VAL A 104 -12.61 7.33 -18.79
CA VAL A 104 -11.52 8.27 -18.54
C VAL A 104 -11.57 9.40 -19.58
N THR A 105 -11.63 10.64 -19.10
CA THR A 105 -11.75 11.85 -19.92
C THR A 105 -10.71 12.88 -19.50
N VAL A 106 -10.19 13.63 -20.48
CA VAL A 106 -9.32 14.79 -20.24
C VAL A 106 -10.20 16.03 -20.16
N LYS A 107 -10.21 16.71 -19.01
CA LYS A 107 -10.79 18.04 -18.87
C LYS A 107 -9.71 19.07 -19.17
N LYS A 108 -9.89 19.79 -20.26
CA LYS A 108 -8.98 20.83 -20.69
C LYS A 108 -9.15 22.08 -19.83
N GLY A 109 -8.05 22.64 -19.36
CA GLY A 109 -8.03 23.93 -18.69
C GLY A 109 -7.89 25.10 -19.63
N THR A 110 -7.60 26.25 -19.04
CA THR A 110 -7.38 27.50 -19.77
C THR A 110 -5.93 27.93 -19.60
N PHE A 111 -5.34 28.48 -20.66
CA PHE A 111 -4.00 29.04 -20.61
C PHE A 111 -3.96 30.25 -19.67
N SER A 112 -2.99 30.31 -18.77
CA SER A 112 -2.83 31.38 -17.79
C SER A 112 -1.39 31.45 -17.25
N SER A 113 -0.98 32.60 -16.71
CA SER A 113 0.26 32.73 -15.94
C SER A 113 0.16 32.07 -14.56
N THR A 114 -1.07 31.88 -14.05
CA THR A 114 -1.41 31.20 -12.79
C THR A 114 -2.45 30.10 -13.06
N PRO A 115 -2.10 29.06 -13.83
CA PRO A 115 -3.07 28.07 -14.30
C PRO A 115 -3.76 27.36 -13.13
N GLN A 116 -5.07 27.13 -13.28
CA GLN A 116 -5.90 26.46 -12.29
C GLN A 116 -6.49 25.19 -12.91
N ALA A 117 -6.66 24.15 -12.10
CA ALA A 117 -7.27 22.91 -12.54
C ALA A 117 -8.77 23.12 -12.84
N PRO A 118 -9.31 22.55 -13.94
CA PRO A 118 -10.72 22.63 -14.28
C PRO A 118 -11.61 22.04 -13.17
N ALA A 119 -12.71 22.71 -12.85
CA ALA A 119 -13.69 22.19 -11.90
C ALA A 119 -14.28 20.85 -12.36
N ILE A 120 -14.58 19.97 -11.41
CA ILE A 120 -15.29 18.71 -11.68
C ILE A 120 -16.80 18.96 -11.77
N GLU A 121 -17.47 18.11 -12.54
CA GLU A 121 -18.92 18.09 -12.68
C GLU A 121 -19.53 17.02 -11.78
N VAL A 122 -20.43 17.45 -10.89
CA VAL A 122 -21.25 16.56 -10.06
C VAL A 122 -22.68 17.07 -10.13
N SER A 123 -23.53 16.38 -10.89
CA SER A 123 -24.95 16.68 -11.10
C SER A 123 -25.80 15.45 -10.80
N SER A 124 -27.11 15.47 -11.03
CA SER A 124 -27.95 14.28 -10.84
C SER A 124 -27.58 13.13 -11.79
N THR A 125 -27.18 13.44 -13.02
CA THR A 125 -26.92 12.44 -14.08
C THR A 125 -25.44 12.21 -14.36
N VAL A 126 -24.57 13.16 -13.98
CA VAL A 126 -23.12 13.08 -14.22
C VAL A 126 -22.37 13.14 -12.90
N LYS A 127 -21.32 12.33 -12.78
CA LYS A 127 -20.34 12.44 -11.69
C LYS A 127 -18.94 12.23 -12.21
N GLU A 128 -18.04 13.13 -11.86
CA GLU A 128 -16.63 13.02 -12.18
C GLU A 128 -15.79 12.77 -10.92
N MET A 129 -14.90 11.79 -11.00
CA MET A 129 -13.88 11.52 -9.99
C MET A 129 -12.49 11.86 -10.53
N THR A 130 -11.68 12.56 -9.74
CA THR A 130 -10.36 13.04 -10.17
C THR A 130 -9.29 11.95 -10.05
N LEU A 131 -8.59 11.65 -11.14
CA LEU A 131 -7.44 10.74 -11.11
C LEU A 131 -6.12 11.51 -10.96
N ALA A 132 -5.91 12.56 -11.76
CA ALA A 132 -4.71 13.38 -11.68
C ALA A 132 -4.89 14.76 -12.33
N GLN A 133 -4.06 15.72 -11.93
CA GLN A 133 -3.82 16.94 -12.69
C GLN A 133 -2.56 16.79 -13.55
N ILE A 134 -2.55 17.43 -14.71
CA ILE A 134 -1.40 17.50 -15.60
C ILE A 134 -1.06 18.96 -15.81
N ARG A 135 0.10 19.38 -15.34
CA ARG A 135 0.66 20.71 -15.60
C ARG A 135 1.32 20.72 -16.96
N ILE A 136 0.75 21.49 -17.86
CA ILE A 136 1.22 21.68 -19.22
C ILE A 136 2.00 22.97 -19.26
N ARG A 137 3.34 22.85 -19.28
CA ARG A 137 4.23 24.00 -19.38
C ARG A 137 4.26 24.51 -20.81
N LYS A 138 4.35 25.83 -20.97
CA LYS A 138 4.53 26.46 -22.27
C LYS A 138 5.69 25.84 -23.07
N GLY A 139 5.47 25.60 -24.36
CA GLY A 139 6.46 25.03 -25.28
C GLY A 139 6.89 23.58 -24.99
N SER A 140 6.23 22.88 -24.06
CA SER A 140 6.57 21.47 -23.78
C SER A 140 6.23 20.54 -24.95
N ILE A 141 7.05 19.49 -25.13
CA ILE A 141 6.83 18.43 -26.12
C ILE A 141 6.70 17.04 -25.47
N THR A 142 6.95 16.94 -24.16
CA THR A 142 6.86 15.70 -23.38
C THR A 142 6.41 16.00 -21.95
N PHE A 143 5.88 15.01 -21.24
CA PHE A 143 5.57 15.14 -19.81
C PHE A 143 6.55 14.34 -18.96
N SER A 144 6.86 14.87 -17.78
CA SER A 144 7.59 14.16 -16.73
C SER A 144 6.65 13.80 -15.58
N ALA A 145 7.10 12.91 -14.68
CA ALA A 145 6.31 12.56 -13.49
C ALA A 145 6.04 13.77 -12.57
N GLN A 146 6.89 14.80 -12.62
CA GLN A 146 6.73 16.03 -11.83
C GLN A 146 5.62 16.93 -12.36
N ASP A 147 5.20 16.73 -13.60
CA ASP A 147 4.09 17.47 -14.20
C ASP A 147 2.73 16.84 -13.88
N ILE A 148 2.72 15.66 -13.25
CA ILE A 148 1.51 14.92 -12.89
C ILE A 148 1.32 14.94 -11.38
N THR A 149 0.22 15.53 -10.93
CA THR A 149 -0.19 15.51 -9.53
C THR A 149 -1.27 14.46 -9.35
N ASP A 150 -1.00 13.41 -8.56
CA ASP A 150 -1.96 12.35 -8.27
C ASP A 150 -3.10 12.89 -7.38
N GLU A 151 -4.35 12.74 -7.82
CA GLU A 151 -5.56 13.18 -7.11
C GLU A 151 -6.43 12.00 -6.63
N ARG A 152 -6.00 10.75 -6.85
CA ARG A 152 -6.80 9.55 -6.55
C ARG A 152 -7.19 9.42 -5.08
N PHE A 153 -6.37 9.96 -4.18
CA PHE A 153 -6.59 9.89 -2.73
C PHE A 153 -7.33 11.10 -2.16
N LEU A 154 -7.72 12.07 -3.00
CA LEU A 154 -8.50 13.23 -2.56
C LEU A 154 -9.97 12.84 -2.36
N ALA A 155 -10.71 13.65 -1.60
CA ALA A 155 -12.14 13.47 -1.37
C ALA A 155 -12.99 13.49 -2.65
N THR A 156 -12.46 14.02 -3.74
CA THR A 156 -13.07 14.04 -5.07
C THR A 156 -13.01 12.68 -5.80
N CYS A 157 -12.24 11.72 -5.29
CA CYS A 157 -12.13 10.37 -5.85
C CYS A 157 -12.19 9.34 -4.71
N GLY A 158 -11.11 9.24 -3.93
CA GLY A 158 -11.05 8.38 -2.76
C GLY A 158 -10.99 6.89 -3.11
N LEU A 159 -10.96 6.07 -2.07
CA LEU A 159 -11.04 4.62 -2.17
C LEU A 159 -12.45 4.15 -1.82
N VAL A 160 -12.87 3.05 -2.42
CA VAL A 160 -14.13 2.40 -2.03
C VAL A 160 -14.02 1.98 -0.57
N SER A 161 -14.93 2.47 0.25
CA SER A 161 -15.18 2.01 1.61
C SER A 161 -16.43 1.13 1.63
N SER A 162 -16.42 0.09 2.45
CA SER A 162 -17.59 -0.77 2.67
C SER A 162 -18.14 -0.56 4.08
N LEU A 163 -19.47 -0.58 4.20
CA LEU A 163 -20.15 -0.71 5.50
C LEU A 163 -20.16 -2.16 6.01
N ILE A 164 -19.66 -3.11 5.23
CA ILE A 164 -19.44 -4.48 5.71
C ILE A 164 -18.21 -4.40 6.62
N ASP A 165 -18.45 -4.51 7.92
CA ASP A 165 -17.39 -4.67 8.91
C ASP A 165 -16.53 -5.85 8.50
N ILE A 166 -15.31 -5.57 8.04
CA ILE A 166 -14.24 -6.55 8.11
C ILE A 166 -14.08 -6.81 9.61
N PRO A 167 -14.10 -8.06 10.10
CA PRO A 167 -13.91 -8.35 11.51
C PRO A 167 -12.45 -8.08 11.88
N ALA A 168 -12.09 -6.80 11.90
CA ALA A 168 -10.74 -6.30 12.10
C ALA A 168 -10.26 -6.73 13.48
N GLN A 169 -11.16 -6.87 14.45
CA GLN A 169 -10.86 -7.45 15.75
C GLN A 169 -10.43 -8.92 15.64
N GLU A 170 -11.18 -9.78 14.95
CA GLU A 170 -10.80 -11.19 14.78
C GLU A 170 -9.47 -11.33 14.02
N MET A 171 -9.23 -10.47 13.02
CA MET A 171 -7.94 -10.44 12.34
C MET A 171 -6.81 -9.92 13.23
N TRP A 172 -7.09 -8.93 14.08
CA TRP A 172 -6.14 -8.39 15.04
C TRP A 172 -5.79 -9.42 16.11
N ASP A 173 -6.76 -10.20 16.56
CA ASP A 173 -6.58 -11.30 17.52
C ASP A 173 -5.70 -12.40 16.89
N ILE A 174 -5.97 -12.82 15.65
CA ILE A 174 -5.11 -13.77 14.90
C ILE A 174 -3.68 -13.23 14.73
N TRP A 175 -3.54 -11.93 14.47
CA TRP A 175 -2.23 -11.30 14.30
C TRP A 175 -1.44 -11.25 15.61
N ASN A 176 -2.08 -10.91 16.74
CA ASN A 176 -1.44 -10.93 18.06
C ASN A 176 -1.07 -12.36 18.46
N ASP A 177 -1.95 -13.34 18.25
CA ASP A 177 -1.67 -14.75 18.52
C ASP A 177 -0.43 -15.25 17.73
N ALA A 178 -0.31 -14.84 16.46
CA ALA A 178 0.84 -15.16 15.63
C ALA A 178 2.12 -14.50 16.18
N LEU A 179 2.08 -13.24 16.61
CA LEU A 179 3.23 -12.58 17.22
C LEU A 179 3.65 -13.23 18.53
N ASP A 180 2.70 -13.51 19.42
CA ASP A 180 2.96 -14.18 20.69
C ASP A 180 3.59 -15.56 20.47
N SER A 181 3.19 -16.27 19.40
CA SER A 181 3.82 -17.55 19.04
C SER A 181 5.28 -17.40 18.63
N ILE A 182 5.61 -16.36 17.86
CA ILE A 182 6.98 -16.06 17.42
C ILE A 182 7.85 -15.65 18.62
N GLU A 183 7.31 -14.83 19.52
CA GLU A 183 8.03 -14.40 20.73
C GLU A 183 8.35 -15.59 21.65
N ARG A 184 7.39 -16.50 21.86
CA ARG A 184 7.64 -17.74 22.63
C ARG A 184 8.70 -18.63 21.99
N GLU A 185 8.65 -18.82 20.67
CA GLU A 185 9.66 -19.60 19.95
C GLU A 185 11.05 -18.96 20.06
N TRP A 186 11.13 -17.63 20.04
CA TRP A 186 12.39 -16.91 20.24
C TRP A 186 12.95 -17.13 21.65
N ASP A 187 12.13 -16.93 22.68
CA ASP A 187 12.54 -17.11 24.08
C ASP A 187 13.02 -18.54 24.36
N GLU A 188 12.33 -19.55 23.80
CA GLU A 188 12.75 -20.94 23.92
C GLU A 188 14.10 -21.20 23.24
N LYS A 189 14.32 -20.61 22.06
CA LYS A 189 15.60 -20.71 21.36
C LYS A 189 16.73 -20.00 22.10
N GLU A 190 16.48 -18.82 22.64
CA GLU A 190 17.46 -18.06 23.42
C GLU A 190 17.86 -18.85 24.69
N GLY A 191 16.89 -19.42 25.39
CA GLY A 191 17.13 -20.31 26.53
C GLY A 191 17.96 -21.54 26.17
N THR A 192 17.58 -22.24 25.09
CA THR A 192 18.32 -23.42 24.61
C THR A 192 19.77 -23.08 24.27
N ILE A 193 19.98 -21.95 23.58
CA ILE A 193 21.31 -21.47 23.21
C ILE A 193 22.13 -21.15 24.47
N GLN A 194 21.53 -20.50 25.47
CA GLN A 194 22.21 -20.19 26.73
C GLN A 194 22.62 -21.46 27.48
N ASP A 195 21.73 -22.45 27.56
CA ASP A 195 22.01 -23.74 28.20
C ASP A 195 23.14 -24.50 27.48
N GLU A 196 23.11 -24.56 26.14
CA GLU A 196 24.17 -25.16 25.32
C GLU A 196 25.51 -24.44 25.52
N TRP A 197 25.50 -23.10 25.56
CA TRP A 197 26.71 -22.32 25.84
C TRP A 197 27.28 -22.60 27.22
N ASP A 198 26.45 -22.74 28.24
CA ASP A 198 26.90 -23.00 29.60
C ASP A 198 27.46 -24.42 29.75
N LEU A 199 26.88 -25.41 29.05
CA LEU A 199 27.47 -26.75 28.93
C LEU A 199 28.82 -26.74 28.23
N ILE A 200 28.96 -26.00 27.13
CA ILE A 200 30.24 -25.85 26.41
C ILE A 200 31.28 -25.17 27.30
N LYS A 201 30.92 -24.11 28.02
CA LYS A 201 31.82 -23.43 28.96
C LYS A 201 32.28 -24.37 30.06
N LEU A 202 31.37 -25.13 30.66
CA LEU A 202 31.70 -26.10 31.71
C LEU A 202 32.66 -27.16 31.19
N GLY A 203 32.33 -27.78 30.04
CA GLY A 203 33.19 -28.79 29.42
C GLY A 203 34.58 -28.25 29.04
N TRP A 204 34.67 -27.00 28.60
CA TRP A 204 35.95 -26.34 28.35
C TRP A 204 36.74 -26.11 29.64
N GLN A 205 36.10 -25.66 30.71
CA GLN A 205 36.74 -25.45 32.02
C GLN A 205 37.29 -26.76 32.58
N ASP A 206 36.51 -27.84 32.52
CA ASP A 206 36.93 -29.18 32.97
C ASP A 206 38.11 -29.69 32.14
N TRP A 207 38.03 -29.62 30.81
CA TRP A 207 39.13 -29.99 29.93
C TRP A 207 40.40 -29.17 30.20
N PHE A 208 40.27 -27.86 30.38
CA PHE A 208 41.42 -26.97 30.60
C PHE A 208 42.09 -27.28 31.95
N ALA A 209 41.31 -27.51 32.99
CA ALA A 209 41.83 -27.92 34.30
C ALA A 209 42.58 -29.26 34.23
N ASP A 210 42.02 -30.26 33.53
CA ASP A 210 42.68 -31.55 33.28
C ASP A 210 44.02 -31.38 32.57
N LYS A 211 44.09 -30.54 31.52
CA LYS A 211 45.34 -30.26 30.80
C LYS A 211 46.40 -29.55 31.63
N GLN A 212 46.00 -28.71 32.58
CA GLN A 212 46.94 -28.10 33.53
C GLN A 212 47.51 -29.11 34.53
N VAL A 213 46.74 -30.15 34.89
CA VAL A 213 47.21 -31.26 35.73
C VAL A 213 48.18 -32.16 34.95
N GLU A 214 47.83 -32.54 33.71
CA GLU A 214 48.71 -33.36 32.84
C GLU A 214 50.06 -32.70 32.55
N SER A 215 50.06 -31.38 32.31
CA SER A 215 51.29 -30.63 32.01
C SER A 215 52.18 -30.38 33.24
N GLY A 216 51.62 -30.52 34.44
CA GLY A 216 52.28 -30.19 35.70
C GLY A 216 52.53 -28.69 35.91
N ALA A 217 51.90 -27.83 35.11
CA ALA A 217 52.09 -26.38 35.12
C ALA A 217 50.74 -25.66 34.95
N ARG A 218 50.42 -24.73 35.86
CA ARG A 218 49.21 -23.91 35.74
C ARG A 218 49.46 -22.75 34.79
N VAL A 219 48.45 -22.42 33.99
CA VAL A 219 48.47 -21.24 33.11
C VAL A 219 47.58 -20.17 33.74
N LEU A 220 48.15 -19.02 34.06
CA LEU A 220 47.49 -17.88 34.70
C LEU A 220 47.44 -16.71 33.72
N LEU A 221 46.36 -15.93 33.77
CA LEU A 221 46.12 -14.75 32.93
C LEU A 221 45.88 -13.53 33.82
N GLY A 222 46.31 -12.35 33.37
CA GLY A 222 45.98 -11.08 34.03
C GLY A 222 46.98 -9.97 33.76
N GLU A 223 46.58 -8.72 34.04
CA GLU A 223 47.41 -7.52 33.83
C GLU A 223 48.58 -7.42 34.81
N ALA A 224 48.41 -7.95 36.03
CA ALA A 224 49.40 -7.97 37.10
C ALA A 224 49.81 -9.39 37.47
N GLU A 225 51.02 -9.55 38.01
CA GLU A 225 51.58 -10.86 38.34
C GLU A 225 50.72 -11.56 39.41
N PRO A 226 50.28 -12.82 39.18
CA PRO A 226 49.46 -13.55 40.14
C PRO A 226 50.22 -13.79 41.45
N THR A 227 49.61 -13.46 42.58
CA THR A 227 50.22 -13.57 43.91
C THR A 227 50.46 -15.01 44.39
N HIS A 228 49.93 -16.00 43.68
CA HIS A 228 49.97 -17.43 44.01
C HIS A 228 50.68 -18.28 42.94
N ILE A 229 51.43 -17.63 42.03
CA ILE A 229 52.26 -18.31 41.03
C ILE A 229 53.39 -19.08 41.72
N VAL A 230 53.66 -20.32 41.30
CA VAL A 230 54.79 -21.11 41.81
C VAL A 230 55.75 -21.50 40.69
N ALA A 231 56.96 -21.94 41.04
CA ALA A 231 57.96 -22.36 40.06
C ALA A 231 57.43 -23.51 39.20
N GLY A 232 57.36 -23.28 37.88
CA GLY A 232 56.78 -24.23 36.92
C GLY A 232 55.49 -23.73 36.26
N ASP A 233 54.78 -22.77 36.86
CA ASP A 233 53.60 -22.15 36.27
C ASP A 233 53.97 -21.19 35.14
N LEU A 234 53.03 -20.99 34.21
CA LEU A 234 53.12 -20.03 33.11
C LEU A 234 52.15 -18.87 33.37
N TRP A 235 52.63 -17.64 33.33
CA TRP A 235 51.78 -16.45 33.36
C TRP A 235 51.83 -15.73 32.01
N LEU A 236 50.66 -15.58 31.38
CA LEU A 236 50.52 -14.75 30.18
C LEU A 236 49.97 -13.40 30.62
N ARG A 237 50.83 -12.39 30.59
CA ARG A 237 50.45 -11.03 30.93
C ARG A 237 49.56 -10.45 29.83
N GLU A 238 48.40 -9.95 30.23
CA GLU A 238 47.55 -9.15 29.36
C GLU A 238 48.21 -7.79 29.16
N LEU A 239 48.60 -7.49 27.92
CA LEU A 239 49.03 -6.15 27.54
C LEU A 239 47.76 -5.38 27.21
N GLY A 240 47.33 -4.50 28.11
CA GLY A 240 46.11 -3.69 27.93
C GLY A 240 46.04 -3.06 26.54
N GLY A 241 44.86 -3.17 25.92
CA GLY A 241 44.52 -2.50 24.67
C GLY A 241 44.20 -1.03 24.87
#